data_AF-A0A537AAX1-F1
#
_entry.id   AF-A0A537AAX1-F1
#
_cell.length_a   1.000
_cell.length_b   1.000
_cell.length_c   1.000
_cell.angle_alpha   90.00
_cell.angle_beta   90.00
_cell.angle_gamma   90.00
#
_symmetry.space_group_name_H-M   'P 1'
#
loop_
_entity.id
_entity.type
_entity.pdbx_description
1 polymer ?
#
loop_
_entity_poly.entity_id
_entity_poly.type
_entity_poly.pdbx_seq_one_letter_code
_entity_poly.pdbx_strand_id
1 'polypeptide(L)' 'MRTYQPHPGAGLDSLDLHGLGVRPQVLAQLGGWIDDYNTQAPHSALGMRSPVEYRSEQLTLSYVVFLTSSWDLIP' A
#
# COMPACT_ATOMS: atom_id res chain seq x y z
N MET A 1 -23.31 27.90 -1.40
CA MET A 1 -22.45 27.10 -2.31
C MET A 1 -21.40 28.05 -2.88
N ARG A 2 -20.13 27.91 -2.50
CA ARG A 2 -19.06 28.82 -2.93
C ARG A 2 -18.44 28.26 -4.22
N THR A 3 -18.53 28.99 -5.32
CA THR A 3 -17.92 28.60 -6.59
C THR A 3 -16.42 28.85 -6.54
N TYR A 4 -15.63 27.86 -6.96
CA TYR A 4 -14.18 27.99 -7.10
C TYR A 4 -13.87 28.90 -8.29
N GLN A 5 -13.08 29.95 -8.06
CA GLN A 5 -12.48 30.75 -9.13
C GLN A 5 -11.00 30.40 -9.21
N PRO A 6 -10.49 29.89 -10.34
CA PRO A 6 -9.07 29.59 -10.49
C PRO A 6 -8.26 30.90 -10.59
N HIS A 7 -7.11 30.93 -9.90
CA HIS A 7 -6.14 32.01 -10.05
C HIS A 7 -5.46 31.95 -11.43
N PRO A 8 -5.25 33.10 -12.09
CA PRO A 8 -4.53 33.15 -13.36
C PRO A 8 -3.05 32.83 -13.10
N GLY A 9 -2.60 31.68 -13.59
CA GLY A 9 -1.25 31.15 -13.35
C GLY A 9 -1.18 29.64 -13.10
N ALA A 10 -2.33 28.95 -13.00
CA ALA A 10 -2.41 27.49 -12.89
C ALA A 10 -2.09 26.80 -14.24
N GLY A 11 -0.87 26.99 -14.74
CA GLY A 11 -0.25 26.05 -15.67
C GLY A 11 -0.06 24.71 -14.95
N LEU A 12 -0.18 23.61 -15.69
CA LEU A 12 -0.17 22.23 -15.18
C LEU A 12 1.22 21.78 -14.68
N ASP A 13 2.11 22.71 -14.37
CA ASP A 13 3.56 22.50 -14.35
C ASP A 13 4.13 22.31 -12.94
N SER A 14 3.30 22.35 -11.91
CA SER A 14 3.70 21.83 -10.60
C SER A 14 2.49 21.30 -9.86
N LEU A 15 2.44 19.98 -9.68
CA LEU A 15 1.94 19.42 -8.42
C LEU A 15 2.89 19.90 -7.33
N ASP A 16 2.73 21.17 -6.95
CA ASP A 16 3.42 21.74 -5.82
C ASP A 16 2.83 21.10 -4.57
N LEU A 17 3.50 20.08 -4.05
CA LEU A 17 3.14 19.47 -2.78
C LEU A 17 3.24 20.49 -1.63
N HIS A 18 3.91 21.66 -1.80
CA HIS A 18 3.83 22.76 -0.85
C HIS A 18 2.45 23.45 -0.85
N GLY A 19 1.73 23.45 -1.98
CA GLY A 19 0.38 24.00 -2.11
C GLY A 19 -0.72 23.18 -1.41
N LEU A 20 -0.42 21.94 -1.00
CA LEU A 20 -1.37 21.09 -0.27
C LEU A 20 -1.36 21.32 1.25
N GLY A 21 -0.50 22.21 1.77
CA GLY A 21 -0.48 22.56 3.19
C GLY A 21 -0.23 21.36 4.12
N VAL A 22 0.42 20.30 3.63
CA VAL A 22 0.69 19.11 4.45
C VAL A 22 1.82 19.44 5.41
N ARG A 23 1.45 19.67 6.67
CA ARG A 23 2.41 20.05 7.71
C ARG A 23 3.36 18.90 8.02
N PRO A 24 4.65 19.15 8.35
CA PRO A 24 5.61 18.11 8.71
C PRO A 24 5.12 17.17 9.82
N GLN A 25 4.30 17.66 10.74
CA GLN A 25 3.70 16.86 11.82
C GLN A 25 2.70 15.82 11.31
N VAL A 26 2.05 16.07 10.16
CA VAL A 26 1.16 15.09 9.51
C VAL A 26 1.99 14.01 8.82
N LEU A 27 3.09 14.40 8.16
CA LEU A 27 4.01 13.44 7.54
C LEU A 27 4.66 12.53 8.58
N ALA A 28 5.01 13.06 9.75
CA ALA A 28 5.56 12.28 10.86
C ALA A 28 4.60 11.18 11.36
N GLN A 29 3.28 11.36 11.20
CA GLN A 29 2.28 10.36 11.60
C GLN A 29 2.12 9.22 10.58
N LEU A 30 2.54 9.43 9.33
CA LEU A 30 2.38 8.43 8.27
C LEU A 30 3.21 7.17 8.52
N GLY A 31 4.38 7.28 9.16
CA GLY A 31 5.22 6.12 9.49
C GLY A 31 4.45 5.08 10.32
N GLY A 32 3.94 5.48 11.47
CA GLY A 32 3.16 4.60 12.34
C GLY A 32 1.89 4.07 11.66
N TRP A 33 1.19 4.91 10.88
CA TRP A 33 0.01 4.46 10.16
C TRP A 33 0.31 3.40 9.08
N ILE A 34 1.43 3.54 8.36
CA ILE A 34 1.88 2.55 7.38
C ILE A 34 2.26 1.24 8.08
N ASP A 35 2.91 1.32 9.23
CA ASP A 35 3.28 0.14 10.01
C ASP A 35 2.03 -0.60 10.50
N ASP A 36 1.06 0.11 11.08
CA ASP A 36 -0.22 -0.46 11.53
C ASP A 36 -1.01 -1.07 10.37
N TYR A 37 -1.08 -0.39 9.22
CA TYR A 37 -1.74 -0.90 8.01
C TYR A 37 -1.10 -2.21 7.55
N ASN A 38 0.23 -2.28 7.52
CA ASN A 38 0.93 -3.46 7.02
C ASN A 38 0.92 -4.65 7.97
N THR A 39 0.83 -4.40 9.28
CA THR A 39 1.07 -5.43 10.31
C THR A 39 -0.17 -5.83 11.10
N GLN A 40 -1.17 -4.96 11.20
CA GLN A 40 -2.31 -5.16 12.11
C GLN A 40 -3.66 -5.10 11.40
N ALA A 41 -3.81 -4.28 10.35
CA ALA A 41 -5.11 -4.05 9.73
C ALA A 41 -5.60 -5.27 8.91
N PRO A 42 -6.74 -5.90 9.26
CA PRO A 42 -7.28 -6.98 8.45
C PRO A 42 -8.02 -6.45 7.21
N HIS A 43 -7.76 -7.06 6.05
CA HIS A 43 -8.39 -6.67 4.79
C HIS A 43 -9.24 -7.79 4.19
N SER A 44 -10.49 -7.50 3.86
CA SER A 44 -11.41 -8.47 3.25
C SER A 44 -10.88 -9.05 1.94
N ALA A 45 -10.24 -8.23 1.10
CA ALA A 45 -9.59 -8.66 -0.14
C ALA A 45 -8.44 -9.65 0.09
N LEU A 46 -7.85 -9.66 1.29
CA LEU A 46 -6.78 -10.58 1.69
C LEU A 46 -7.31 -11.75 2.53
N GLY A 47 -8.63 -11.95 2.61
CA GLY A 47 -9.24 -12.96 3.45
C GLY A 47 -9.13 -12.63 4.95
N MET A 48 -9.31 -11.37 5.31
CA MET A 48 -9.23 -10.84 6.69
C MET A 48 -7.84 -10.89 7.34
N ARG A 49 -6.79 -10.99 6.52
CA ARG A 49 -5.39 -10.92 6.95
C ARG A 49 -4.79 -9.54 6.76
N SER A 50 -3.73 -9.25 7.50
CA SER A 50 -2.84 -8.13 7.23
C SER A 50 -2.00 -8.38 5.96
N PRO A 51 -1.45 -7.32 5.34
CA PRO A 51 -0.56 -7.46 4.19
C PRO A 51 0.67 -8.34 4.45
N VAL A 52 1.26 -8.30 5.66
CA VAL A 52 2.41 -9.14 6.01
C VAL A 52 2.03 -10.62 6.13
N GLU A 53 0.91 -10.94 6.77
CA GLU A 53 0.42 -12.32 6.88
C GLU A 53 0.11 -12.91 5.50
N TYR A 54 -0.59 -12.15 4.66
CA TYR A 54 -0.90 -12.57 3.30
C TYR A 54 0.37 -12.89 2.50
N ARG A 55 1.38 -12.01 2.52
CA ARG A 55 2.65 -12.23 1.82
C ARG A 55 3.38 -13.47 2.32
N SER A 56 3.43 -13.67 3.64
CA SER A 56 4.08 -14.84 4.24
C SER A 56 3.41 -16.14 3.79
N GLU A 57 2.09 -16.18 3.73
CA GLU A 57 1.35 -17.34 3.25
C GLU A 57 1.52 -17.56 1.75
N GLN A 58 1.51 -16.51 0.92
CA GLN A 58 1.77 -16.64 -0.52
C GLN A 58 3.15 -17.24 -0.81
N LEU A 59 4.18 -16.83 -0.06
CA LEU A 59 5.52 -17.41 -0.16
C LEU A 59 5.52 -18.89 0.24
N THR A 60 4.81 -19.23 1.32
CA THR A 60 4.69 -20.61 1.81
C THR A 60 3.99 -21.49 0.77
N LEU A 61 2.87 -21.02 0.21
CA LEU A 61 2.13 -21.72 -0.84
C LEU A 61 2.97 -21.89 -2.09
N SER A 62 3.69 -20.84 -2.52
CA SER A 62 4.58 -20.91 -3.68
C SER A 62 5.69 -21.96 -3.48
N TYR A 63 6.27 -22.04 -2.29
CA TYR A 63 7.28 -23.04 -1.95
C TYR A 63 6.73 -24.47 -1.93
N VAL A 64 5.56 -24.67 -1.31
CA VAL A 64 4.90 -25.98 -1.28
C VAL A 64 4.54 -26.45 -2.68
N VAL A 65 3.95 -25.58 -3.50
CA VAL A 65 3.62 -25.90 -4.90
C VAL A 65 4.88 -26.29 -5.68
N PHE A 66 5.95 -25.50 -5.56
CA PHE A 66 7.23 -25.82 -6.18
C PHE A 66 7.73 -27.21 -5.78
N LEU A 67 7.74 -27.53 -4.49
CA LEU A 67 8.18 -28.84 -4.01
C LEU A 67 7.28 -29.96 -4.53
N THR A 68 5.95 -29.83 -4.45
CA THR A 68 5.03 -30.88 -4.87
C THR A 68 5.05 -31.13 -6.37
N SER A 69 5.21 -30.09 -7.18
CA SER A 69 5.33 -30.21 -8.64
C SER A 69 6.72 -30.66 -9.10
N SER A 70 7.74 -30.57 -8.23
CA SER A 70 9.10 -31.03 -8.54
C SER A 70 9.27 -32.54 -8.41
N TRP A 71 8.37 -33.26 -7.72
CA TRP A 71 8.42 -34.73 -7.63
C TRP A 71 7.90 -35.42 -8.91
N ASP A 72 7.12 -34.73 -9.75
CA ASP A 72 6.63 -35.26 -11.04
C ASP A 72 7.72 -35.33 -12.13
N LEU A 73 8.94 -34.88 -11.85
CA LEU A 73 10.07 -34.82 -12.78
C LEU A 73 11.22 -35.78 -12.42
N ILE A 74 11.05 -36.64 -11.42
CA ILE A 74 12.04 -37.67 -11.05
C ILE A 74 11.59 -39.00 -11.68
N PRO A 75 12.32 -39.54 -12.69
CA PRO A 75 12.03 -40.86 -13.26
C PRO A 75 12.29 -42.01 -12.28
#